data_AF-A0A967Q0D7-F1
#
_entry.id   AF-A0A967Q0D7-F1
#
_cell.length_a   1.000
_cell.length_b   1.000
_cell.length_c   1.000
_cell.angle_alpha   90.00
_cell.angle_beta   90.00
_cell.angle_gamma   90.00
#
_symmetry.space_group_name_H-M   'P 1'
#
loop_
_entity.id
_entity.type
_entity.pdbx_description
1 polymer ?
#
loop_
_entity_poly.entity_id
_entity_poly.type
_entity_poly.pdbx_seq_one_letter_code
_entity_poly.pdbx_strand_id
1 'polypeptide(L)'
;MQGKSGSRHISQRIKLFVKFNFRLFILKDKIVKQTFDKQQKRLPMLRENISILQHMSFSNADQNQPCPPSSILDALMRVIVPIFLFLFFLTWNSWAAGDEEQKNAVTFSGISGWYQFASEQNLTDHLFYGINIGYAIRDKDFMRSMDIELSGLTVETEKSPDGRRTDVNVFSLEALFPLLPEKKSIPYLTIGAGVLLVDHDAGEEENLALSYGFGFKKVLSEDFFLRLEARHHFIGDHDHVNNFQYSAGLTYLFGQPKKEKPKPLPDADGDGVPDERDACPETPKDFDIDKRGCPIDPPDTDSDGVPDYRDECGQTPAGSKVDSAGCPFDEDGDGIFDHHDKCPGTPEDLKVNPQGCVDLRSD
;
A
#
# COMPACT_ATOMS: atom_id res chain seq x y z
N MET A 1 -66.95 20.41 2.51
CA MET A 1 -66.63 19.13 1.86
C MET A 1 -66.01 19.41 0.50
N GLN A 2 -64.73 19.07 0.32
CA GLN A 2 -64.15 18.66 -0.97
C GLN A 2 -62.79 18.04 -0.66
N GLY A 3 -62.57 16.82 -1.12
CA GLY A 3 -61.40 16.03 -0.78
C GLY A 3 -60.96 15.15 -1.95
N LYS A 4 -59.65 14.88 -1.93
CA LYS A 4 -58.92 13.74 -2.52
C LYS A 4 -59.00 13.57 -4.05
N SER A 5 -58.00 14.12 -4.74
CA SER A 5 -57.40 13.45 -5.91
C SER A 5 -55.97 13.98 -6.13
N GLY A 6 -54.95 13.13 -5.98
CA GLY A 6 -53.56 13.54 -6.20
C GLY A 6 -52.47 12.52 -5.84
N SER A 7 -52.75 11.53 -5.00
CA SER A 7 -51.71 10.61 -4.48
C SER A 7 -51.76 9.17 -5.06
N ARG A 8 -52.61 8.89 -6.06
CA ARG A 8 -52.72 7.52 -6.62
C ARG A 8 -51.89 7.25 -7.88
N HIS A 9 -51.36 8.27 -8.56
CA HIS A 9 -50.63 8.05 -9.82
C HIS A 9 -49.12 7.78 -9.67
N ILE A 10 -48.50 8.15 -8.54
CA ILE A 10 -47.05 7.94 -8.33
C ILE A 10 -46.76 6.51 -7.81
N SER A 11 -47.67 5.91 -7.03
CA SER A 11 -47.51 4.56 -6.47
C SER A 11 -47.52 3.46 -7.55
N GLN A 12 -48.21 3.65 -8.68
CA GLN A 12 -48.25 2.62 -9.73
C GLN A 12 -47.01 2.60 -10.63
N ARG A 13 -46.30 3.73 -10.81
CA ARG A 13 -45.08 3.77 -11.62
C ARG A 13 -43.86 3.17 -10.90
N ILE A 14 -43.78 3.31 -9.57
CA ILE A 14 -42.72 2.70 -8.75
C ILE A 14 -42.87 1.16 -8.71
N LYS A 15 -44.11 0.65 -8.64
CA LYS A 15 -44.37 -0.80 -8.65
C LYS A 15 -44.00 -1.49 -9.97
N LEU A 16 -44.03 -0.76 -11.10
CA LEU A 16 -43.64 -1.30 -12.41
C LEU A 16 -42.10 -1.36 -12.57
N PHE A 17 -41.38 -0.37 -12.01
CA PHE A 17 -39.91 -0.30 -12.05
C PHE A 17 -39.24 -1.36 -11.16
N VAL A 18 -39.85 -1.68 -10.01
CA VAL A 18 -39.38 -2.74 -9.11
C VAL A 18 -39.63 -4.14 -9.72
N LYS A 19 -40.73 -4.35 -10.46
CA LYS A 19 -41.02 -5.64 -11.11
C LYS A 19 -40.12 -5.93 -12.31
N PHE A 20 -39.60 -4.92 -12.99
CA PHE A 20 -38.72 -5.09 -14.16
C PHE A 20 -37.27 -5.45 -13.74
N ASN A 21 -36.78 -4.88 -12.64
CA ASN A 21 -35.44 -5.19 -12.10
C ASN A 21 -35.35 -6.58 -11.44
N PHE A 22 -36.46 -7.12 -10.93
CA PHE A 22 -36.48 -8.46 -10.33
C PHE A 22 -36.31 -9.59 -11.37
N ARG A 23 -36.65 -9.34 -12.65
CA ARG A 23 -36.49 -10.33 -13.73
C ARG A 23 -35.05 -10.45 -14.24
N LEU A 24 -34.25 -9.39 -14.15
CA LEU A 24 -32.81 -9.44 -14.46
C LEU A 24 -32.01 -10.16 -13.36
N PHE A 25 -32.49 -10.14 -12.12
CA PHE A 25 -31.84 -10.85 -11.00
C PHE A 25 -32.02 -12.37 -11.10
N ILE A 26 -33.16 -12.86 -11.61
CA ILE A 26 -33.45 -14.30 -11.75
C ILE A 26 -32.64 -14.97 -12.90
N LEU A 27 -32.04 -14.21 -13.81
CA LEU A 27 -31.19 -14.77 -14.87
C LEU A 27 -29.76 -15.09 -14.40
N LYS A 28 -29.30 -14.56 -13.25
CA LYS A 28 -27.98 -14.91 -12.67
C LYS A 28 -27.99 -16.19 -11.84
N ASP A 29 -29.17 -16.64 -11.39
CA ASP A 29 -29.29 -17.79 -10.49
C ASP A 29 -28.90 -19.13 -11.13
N LYS A 30 -29.04 -19.31 -12.45
CA LYS A 30 -28.68 -20.60 -13.09
C LYS A 30 -27.17 -20.86 -13.10
N ILE A 31 -26.35 -19.82 -13.18
CA ILE A 31 -24.88 -19.94 -13.19
C ILE A 31 -24.37 -20.13 -11.76
N VAL A 32 -24.92 -19.40 -10.79
CA VAL A 32 -24.56 -19.55 -9.37
C VAL A 32 -24.95 -20.94 -8.84
N LYS A 33 -26.11 -21.46 -9.22
CA LYS A 33 -26.58 -22.80 -8.80
C LYS A 33 -25.72 -23.93 -9.37
N GLN A 34 -25.25 -23.81 -10.62
CA GLN A 34 -24.33 -24.79 -11.21
C GLN A 34 -22.96 -24.78 -10.54
N THR A 35 -22.47 -23.63 -10.09
CA THR A 35 -21.21 -23.53 -9.34
C THR A 35 -21.35 -24.07 -7.91
N PHE A 36 -22.51 -23.84 -7.27
CA PHE A 36 -22.81 -24.33 -5.92
C PHE A 36 -22.98 -25.86 -5.86
N ASP A 37 -23.71 -26.45 -6.82
CA ASP A 37 -23.92 -27.92 -6.89
C ASP A 37 -22.63 -28.69 -7.19
N LYS A 38 -21.66 -28.06 -7.87
CA LYS A 38 -20.34 -28.65 -8.18
C LYS A 38 -19.40 -28.64 -6.96
N GLN A 39 -19.58 -27.67 -6.06
CA GLN A 39 -18.81 -27.53 -4.80
C GLN A 39 -19.36 -28.44 -3.68
N GLN A 40 -20.68 -28.67 -3.64
CA GLN A 40 -21.33 -29.48 -2.60
C GLN A 40 -21.02 -30.99 -2.71
N LYS A 41 -20.53 -31.47 -3.87
CA LYS A 41 -20.10 -32.86 -4.08
C LYS A 41 -18.72 -33.21 -3.48
N ARG A 42 -17.99 -32.26 -2.86
CA ARG A 42 -16.62 -32.49 -2.36
C ARG A 42 -16.39 -32.38 -0.85
N LEU A 43 -17.44 -32.30 -0.01
CA LEU A 43 -17.28 -32.33 1.45
C LEU A 43 -18.30 -33.25 2.15
N PRO A 44 -17.93 -34.49 2.50
CA PRO A 44 -18.71 -35.30 3.43
C PRO A 44 -18.18 -35.09 4.86
N MET A 45 -18.38 -33.92 5.47
CA MET A 45 -18.09 -33.67 6.90
C MET A 45 -18.75 -32.38 7.43
N LEU A 46 -20.03 -32.15 7.11
CA LEU A 46 -20.74 -30.97 7.63
C LEU A 46 -22.24 -31.22 7.90
N ARG A 47 -22.67 -32.48 8.03
CA ARG A 47 -24.08 -32.83 8.20
C ARG A 47 -24.58 -32.98 9.65
N GLU A 48 -23.75 -32.78 10.67
CA GLU A 48 -24.17 -32.99 12.06
C GLU A 48 -24.23 -31.74 12.97
N ASN A 49 -23.73 -30.57 12.57
CA ASN A 49 -23.71 -29.41 13.49
C ASN A 49 -24.77 -28.32 13.26
N ILE A 50 -25.77 -28.56 12.41
CA ILE A 50 -26.85 -27.57 12.17
C ILE A 50 -28.10 -27.82 13.06
N SER A 51 -28.13 -28.88 13.87
CA SER A 51 -29.31 -29.19 14.69
C SER A 51 -29.29 -28.66 16.14
N ILE A 52 -28.26 -27.89 16.53
CA ILE A 52 -28.13 -27.39 17.92
C ILE A 52 -28.57 -25.92 18.07
N LEU A 53 -28.76 -25.18 16.97
CA LEU A 53 -29.16 -23.75 17.04
C LEU A 53 -30.66 -23.48 16.82
N GLN A 54 -31.51 -24.51 16.72
CA GLN A 54 -32.96 -24.35 16.47
C GLN A 54 -33.90 -24.83 17.59
N HIS A 55 -33.38 -25.20 18.77
CA HIS A 55 -34.21 -25.55 19.93
C HIS A 55 -33.81 -24.77 21.19
N MET A 56 -34.06 -23.46 21.18
CA MET A 56 -34.36 -22.72 22.41
C MET A 56 -35.50 -21.75 22.11
N SER A 57 -36.71 -22.33 22.04
CA SER A 57 -37.95 -21.58 22.03
C SER A 57 -38.25 -21.02 23.42
N PHE A 58 -38.63 -19.74 23.44
CA PHE A 58 -39.70 -19.16 24.25
C PHE A 58 -40.03 -19.87 25.57
N SER A 59 -39.48 -19.33 26.66
CA SER A 59 -40.08 -19.42 27.99
C SER A 59 -40.73 -18.07 28.31
N ASN A 60 -41.99 -18.11 28.72
CA ASN A 60 -42.76 -16.96 29.22
C ASN A 60 -41.95 -16.16 30.25
N ALA A 61 -41.81 -14.85 30.04
CA ALA A 61 -41.32 -13.92 31.03
C ALA A 61 -42.35 -12.81 31.25
N ASP A 62 -42.69 -12.68 32.52
CA ASP A 62 -43.59 -11.76 33.21
C ASP A 62 -43.74 -10.34 32.63
N GLN A 63 -44.99 -9.88 32.55
CA GLN A 63 -45.30 -8.46 32.41
C GLN A 63 -45.22 -7.77 33.78
N ASN A 64 -44.02 -7.40 34.22
CA ASN A 64 -43.74 -6.26 35.12
C ASN A 64 -42.31 -6.32 35.66
N GLN A 65 -41.35 -5.84 34.87
CA GLN A 65 -40.05 -5.39 35.39
C GLN A 65 -39.43 -4.40 34.39
N PRO A 66 -38.96 -3.21 34.82
CA PRO A 66 -38.24 -2.32 33.94
C PRO A 66 -36.91 -2.96 33.54
N CYS A 67 -36.71 -3.15 32.24
CA CYS A 67 -35.41 -3.57 31.70
C CYS A 67 -34.35 -2.51 32.05
N PRO A 68 -33.12 -2.90 32.45
CA PRO A 68 -32.02 -1.96 32.61
C PRO A 68 -31.62 -1.39 31.23
N PRO A 69 -30.99 -0.20 31.18
CA PRO A 69 -30.55 0.40 29.92
C PRO A 69 -29.60 -0.56 29.21
N SER A 70 -29.87 -0.84 27.94
CA SER A 70 -29.00 -1.61 27.08
C SER A 70 -27.64 -0.92 27.04
N SER A 71 -26.64 -1.56 27.64
CA SER A 71 -25.28 -1.03 27.64
C SER A 71 -24.79 -0.79 26.21
N ILE A 72 -23.99 0.25 26.00
CA ILE A 72 -23.25 0.57 24.77
C ILE A 72 -22.61 -0.68 24.14
N LEU A 73 -22.19 -1.65 24.96
CA LEU A 73 -21.64 -2.92 24.53
C LEU A 73 -22.62 -3.77 23.69
N ASP A 74 -23.91 -3.77 24.00
CA ASP A 74 -24.93 -4.56 23.29
C ASP A 74 -25.27 -3.95 21.92
N ALA A 75 -25.32 -2.63 21.80
CA ALA A 75 -25.53 -1.94 20.53
C ALA A 75 -24.32 -2.13 19.60
N LEU A 76 -23.10 -1.96 20.13
CA LEU A 76 -21.85 -2.23 19.42
C LEU A 76 -21.77 -3.69 18.94
N MET A 77 -22.12 -4.65 19.81
CA MET A 77 -22.08 -6.07 19.48
C MET A 77 -23.10 -6.48 18.40
N ARG A 78 -24.25 -5.79 18.29
CA ARG A 78 -25.28 -6.11 17.28
C ARG A 78 -24.96 -5.57 15.88
N VAL A 79 -24.19 -4.49 15.77
CA VAL A 79 -23.88 -3.85 14.48
C VAL A 79 -22.45 -4.16 14.00
N ILE A 80 -21.46 -4.07 14.90
CA ILE A 80 -20.05 -4.21 14.52
C ILE A 80 -19.66 -5.66 14.29
N VAL A 81 -20.12 -6.60 15.11
CA VAL A 81 -19.78 -8.03 14.97
C VAL A 81 -20.20 -8.61 13.61
N PRO A 82 -21.44 -8.41 13.10
CA PRO A 82 -21.79 -8.92 11.78
C PRO A 82 -21.04 -8.23 10.64
N ILE A 83 -20.73 -6.93 10.74
CA ILE A 83 -19.92 -6.21 9.74
C ILE A 83 -18.47 -6.71 9.77
N PHE A 84 -17.89 -6.89 10.96
CA PHE A 84 -16.55 -7.43 11.14
C PHE A 84 -16.46 -8.87 10.63
N LEU A 85 -17.43 -9.73 10.94
CA LEU A 85 -17.50 -11.10 10.41
C LEU A 85 -17.68 -11.11 8.89
N PHE A 86 -18.43 -10.18 8.32
CA PHE A 86 -18.57 -10.03 6.87
C PHE A 86 -17.27 -9.58 6.21
N LEU A 87 -16.58 -8.57 6.75
CA LEU A 87 -15.27 -8.11 6.28
C LEU A 87 -14.21 -9.21 6.45
N PHE A 88 -14.22 -9.96 7.55
CA PHE A 88 -13.37 -11.12 7.78
C PHE A 88 -13.65 -12.24 6.75
N PHE A 89 -14.91 -12.47 6.39
CA PHE A 89 -15.26 -13.41 5.31
C PHE A 89 -14.77 -12.92 3.94
N LEU A 90 -14.80 -11.61 3.66
CA LEU A 90 -14.27 -11.05 2.41
C LEU A 90 -12.75 -11.20 2.32
N THR A 91 -12.02 -11.03 3.43
CA THR A 91 -10.56 -11.25 3.46
C THR A 91 -10.20 -12.74 3.37
N TRP A 92 -10.99 -13.64 3.98
CA TRP A 92 -10.77 -15.09 3.91
C TRP A 92 -10.87 -15.64 2.47
N ASN A 93 -11.81 -15.13 1.68
CA ASN A 93 -11.94 -15.51 0.26
C ASN A 93 -10.85 -14.89 -0.62
N SER A 94 -10.31 -13.73 -0.25
CA SER A 94 -9.24 -13.06 -1.00
C SER A 94 -7.88 -13.74 -0.81
N TRP A 95 -7.63 -14.35 0.35
CA TRP A 95 -6.39 -15.11 0.61
C TRP A 95 -6.34 -16.45 -0.13
N ALA A 96 -7.49 -17.01 -0.51
CA ALA A 96 -7.61 -18.30 -1.20
C ALA A 96 -7.52 -18.18 -2.75
N ALA A 97 -7.62 -16.97 -3.30
CA ALA A 97 -7.49 -16.71 -4.73
C ALA A 97 -6.11 -16.14 -5.03
N GLY A 98 -5.11 -17.02 -5.14
CA GLY A 98 -3.77 -16.68 -5.59
C GLY A 98 -3.72 -16.43 -7.10
N ASP A 99 -4.42 -15.39 -7.57
CA ASP A 99 -4.32 -14.92 -8.95
C ASP A 99 -3.86 -13.46 -9.00
N GLU A 100 -2.85 -13.25 -9.84
CA GLU A 100 -2.32 -12.03 -10.44
C GLU A 100 -3.01 -10.68 -10.12
N GLU A 101 -2.22 -9.79 -9.49
CA GLU A 101 -2.35 -8.32 -9.56
C GLU A 101 -3.56 -7.62 -8.88
N GLN A 102 -4.29 -8.25 -7.95
CA GLN A 102 -5.31 -7.52 -7.17
C GLN A 102 -4.78 -6.98 -5.84
N LYS A 103 -4.39 -5.70 -5.83
CA LYS A 103 -3.81 -4.96 -4.69
C LYS A 103 -4.88 -4.45 -3.71
N ASN A 104 -5.86 -5.27 -3.36
CA ASN A 104 -6.78 -4.91 -2.29
C ASN A 104 -5.99 -4.83 -0.97
N ALA A 105 -6.32 -3.86 -0.14
CA ALA A 105 -5.55 -3.59 1.07
C ALA A 105 -6.45 -3.18 2.22
N VAL A 106 -6.04 -3.50 3.44
CA VAL A 106 -6.72 -3.04 4.65
C VAL A 106 -6.04 -1.76 5.09
N THR A 107 -6.80 -0.76 5.50
CA THR A 107 -6.29 0.51 6.01
C THR A 107 -6.71 0.71 7.44
N PHE A 108 -5.84 1.32 8.22
CA PHE A 108 -6.13 1.78 9.57
C PHE A 108 -5.74 3.24 9.67
N SER A 109 -6.63 4.09 10.16
CA SER A 109 -6.35 5.51 10.34
C SER A 109 -6.60 5.95 11.76
N GLY A 110 -5.65 6.69 12.34
CA GLY A 110 -5.90 7.50 13.53
C GLY A 110 -6.17 8.93 13.09
N ILE A 111 -7.28 9.51 13.52
CA ILE A 111 -7.70 10.87 13.17
C ILE A 111 -7.99 11.70 14.41
N SER A 112 -7.77 13.00 14.31
CA SER A 112 -8.22 13.99 15.29
C SER A 112 -8.58 15.28 14.56
N GLY A 113 -9.37 16.12 15.20
CA GLY A 113 -9.66 17.42 14.64
C GLY A 113 -10.79 18.12 15.35
N TRP A 114 -11.39 19.10 14.68
CA TRP A 114 -12.41 19.96 15.23
C TRP A 114 -13.80 19.48 14.83
N TYR A 115 -14.70 19.38 15.80
CA TYR A 115 -16.11 19.09 15.58
C TYR A 115 -16.94 20.32 15.94
N GLN A 116 -17.70 20.80 14.96
CA GLN A 116 -18.58 21.95 15.08
C GLN A 116 -20.03 21.48 15.13
N PHE A 117 -20.69 21.78 16.24
CA PHE A 117 -22.09 21.44 16.47
C PHE A 117 -23.00 22.56 15.97
N ALA A 118 -24.19 22.19 15.50
CA ALA A 118 -25.23 23.17 15.20
C ALA A 118 -25.66 23.88 16.50
N SER A 119 -25.94 25.18 16.40
CA SER A 119 -26.34 26.00 17.55
C SER A 119 -27.59 25.47 18.26
N GLU A 120 -28.47 24.81 17.51
CA GLU A 120 -29.73 24.21 17.93
C GLU A 120 -29.52 23.05 18.91
N GLN A 121 -28.35 22.40 18.87
CA GLN A 121 -28.01 21.31 19.78
C GLN A 121 -27.54 21.80 21.16
N ASN A 122 -27.25 23.09 21.31
CA ASN A 122 -26.72 23.68 22.54
C ASN A 122 -25.45 22.95 23.05
N LEU A 123 -24.62 22.45 22.14
CA LEU A 123 -23.32 21.84 22.46
C LEU A 123 -22.20 22.77 22.03
N THR A 124 -21.11 22.78 22.78
CA THR A 124 -19.92 23.58 22.44
C THR A 124 -19.03 22.84 21.45
N ASP A 125 -18.53 23.55 20.45
CA ASP A 125 -17.52 23.01 19.54
C ASP A 125 -16.28 22.55 20.31
N HIS A 126 -15.74 21.38 19.96
CA HIS A 126 -14.57 20.83 20.66
C HIS A 126 -13.73 19.93 19.75
N LEU A 127 -12.54 19.58 20.24
CA LEU A 127 -11.67 18.61 19.60
C LEU A 127 -12.25 17.19 19.74
N PHE A 128 -12.11 16.39 18.68
CA PHE A 128 -12.45 14.98 18.65
C PHE A 128 -11.23 14.12 18.35
N TYR A 129 -11.34 12.83 18.70
CA TYR A 129 -10.40 11.78 18.33
C TYR A 129 -11.15 10.58 17.76
N GLY A 130 -10.55 9.88 16.82
CA GLY A 130 -11.21 8.73 16.20
C GLY A 130 -10.27 7.78 15.50
N ILE A 131 -10.83 6.62 15.16
CA ILE A 131 -10.17 5.57 14.39
C ILE A 131 -11.05 5.18 13.20
N ASN A 132 -10.41 4.91 12.07
CA ASN A 132 -11.07 4.36 10.89
C ASN A 132 -10.40 3.05 10.49
N ILE A 133 -11.21 2.05 10.18
CA ILE A 133 -10.76 0.79 9.59
C ILE A 133 -11.37 0.68 8.20
N GLY A 134 -10.54 0.60 7.17
CA GLY A 134 -10.99 0.59 5.79
C GLY A 134 -10.55 -0.61 5.00
N TYR A 135 -11.31 -0.93 3.96
CA TYR A 135 -10.94 -1.86 2.91
C TYR A 135 -10.83 -1.11 1.59
N ALA A 136 -9.61 -1.01 1.07
CA ALA A 136 -9.28 -0.35 -0.17
C ALA A 136 -9.46 -1.33 -1.33
N ILE A 137 -10.48 -1.09 -2.16
CA ILE A 137 -10.71 -1.79 -3.41
C ILE A 137 -9.91 -1.05 -4.49
N ARG A 138 -8.97 -1.76 -5.12
CA ARG A 138 -8.04 -1.18 -6.11
C ARG A 138 -8.17 -1.93 -7.43
N ASP A 139 -8.81 -1.28 -8.39
CA ASP A 139 -8.94 -1.74 -9.78
C ASP A 139 -8.17 -0.76 -10.71
N LYS A 140 -7.78 -1.22 -11.90
CA LYS A 140 -7.06 -0.43 -12.91
C LYS A 140 -7.93 0.72 -13.45
N ASP A 141 -9.26 0.55 -13.44
CA ASP A 141 -10.20 1.62 -13.80
C ASP A 141 -10.47 2.53 -12.59
N PHE A 142 -10.14 3.81 -12.74
CA PHE A 142 -10.40 4.87 -11.76
C PHE A 142 -11.81 4.82 -11.12
N MET A 143 -12.86 4.63 -11.93
CA MET A 143 -14.27 4.55 -11.50
C MET A 143 -14.59 3.31 -10.63
N ARG A 144 -13.67 2.37 -10.50
CA ARG A 144 -13.81 1.14 -9.71
C ARG A 144 -12.90 1.12 -8.48
N SER A 145 -12.04 2.13 -8.31
CA SER A 145 -11.29 2.31 -7.07
C SER A 145 -12.17 3.00 -6.02
N MET A 146 -12.37 2.34 -4.89
CA MET A 146 -13.19 2.86 -3.78
C MET A 146 -12.65 2.30 -2.47
N ASP A 147 -12.67 3.10 -1.41
CA ASP A 147 -12.43 2.60 -0.05
C ASP A 147 -13.77 2.50 0.67
N ILE A 148 -14.01 1.40 1.39
CA ILE A 148 -15.11 1.32 2.35
C ILE A 148 -14.50 1.43 3.75
N GLU A 149 -14.88 2.44 4.53
CA GLU A 149 -14.32 2.73 5.86
C GLU A 149 -15.41 2.63 6.95
N LEU A 150 -15.13 1.90 8.02
CA LEU A 150 -15.85 1.98 9.29
C LEU A 150 -15.11 2.99 10.19
N SER A 151 -15.81 4.01 10.66
CA SER A 151 -15.27 5.06 11.52
C SER A 151 -15.95 5.06 12.88
N GLY A 152 -15.16 5.25 13.93
CA GLY A 152 -15.62 5.56 15.28
C GLY A 152 -14.85 6.76 15.81
N LEU A 153 -15.57 7.80 16.25
CA LEU A 153 -14.98 8.97 16.87
C LEU A 153 -15.70 9.36 18.15
N THR A 154 -15.00 10.06 19.02
CA THR A 154 -15.50 10.57 20.29
C THR A 154 -15.17 12.06 20.44
N VAL A 155 -16.13 12.82 20.96
CA VAL A 155 -16.01 14.25 21.25
C VAL A 155 -16.41 14.47 22.72
N GLU A 156 -15.46 14.89 23.54
CA GLU A 156 -15.75 15.36 24.90
C GLU A 156 -16.18 16.82 24.80
N THR A 157 -17.45 17.13 25.02
CA THR A 157 -18.03 18.47 24.87
C THR A 157 -18.79 18.91 26.12
N GLU A 158 -19.29 20.14 26.14
CA GLU A 158 -20.09 20.70 27.20
C GLU A 158 -21.44 21.22 26.65
N LYS A 159 -22.50 21.04 27.45
CA LYS A 159 -23.83 21.57 27.14
C LYS A 159 -23.91 23.04 27.57
N SER A 160 -24.24 23.91 26.63
CA SER A 160 -24.48 25.34 26.87
C SER A 160 -25.96 25.59 27.22
N PRO A 161 -26.31 26.47 28.17
CA PRO A 161 -25.43 27.28 29.03
C PRO A 161 -25.02 26.58 30.34
N ASP A 162 -25.48 25.36 30.60
CA ASP A 162 -25.32 24.67 31.90
C ASP A 162 -23.87 24.25 32.23
N GLY A 163 -22.98 24.21 31.24
CA GLY A 163 -21.56 23.83 31.38
C GLY A 163 -21.34 22.37 31.79
N ARG A 164 -22.35 21.52 31.64
CA ARG A 164 -22.25 20.09 31.97
C ARG A 164 -21.47 19.35 30.90
N ARG A 165 -20.51 18.52 31.30
CA ARG A 165 -19.79 17.63 30.37
C ARG A 165 -20.75 16.62 29.74
N THR A 166 -20.50 16.31 28.48
CA THR A 166 -21.32 15.43 27.65
C THR A 166 -20.38 14.78 26.64
N ASP A 167 -20.49 13.46 26.50
CA ASP A 167 -19.70 12.71 25.53
C ASP A 167 -20.56 12.42 24.30
N VAL A 168 -20.03 12.76 23.13
CA VAL A 168 -20.66 12.49 21.84
C VAL A 168 -19.83 11.48 21.09
N ASN A 169 -20.40 10.31 20.82
CA ASN A 169 -19.76 9.24 20.06
C ASN A 169 -20.43 9.10 18.69
N VAL A 170 -19.65 8.99 17.63
CA VAL A 170 -20.17 8.86 16.26
C VAL A 170 -19.59 7.62 15.62
N PHE A 171 -20.46 6.71 15.21
CA PHE A 171 -20.10 5.50 14.47
C PHE A 171 -20.66 5.58 13.07
N SER A 172 -19.84 5.40 12.03
CA SER A 172 -20.30 5.52 10.64
C SER A 172 -19.64 4.55 9.70
N LEU A 173 -20.38 4.18 8.65
CA LEU A 173 -19.89 3.45 7.49
C LEU A 173 -19.82 4.41 6.30
N GLU A 174 -18.68 4.41 5.63
CA GLU A 174 -18.33 5.39 4.61
C GLU A 174 -17.82 4.73 3.35
N ALA A 175 -18.09 5.36 2.21
CA ALA A 175 -17.51 5.06 0.93
C ALA A 175 -16.70 6.27 0.45
N LEU A 176 -15.42 6.05 0.17
CA LEU A 176 -14.51 7.07 -0.34
C LEU A 176 -14.19 6.80 -1.80
N PHE A 177 -14.22 7.87 -2.59
CA PHE A 177 -13.96 7.87 -4.02
C PHE A 177 -12.70 8.71 -4.28
N PRO A 178 -11.52 8.07 -4.40
CA PRO A 178 -10.30 8.75 -4.85
C PRO A 178 -10.56 9.41 -6.20
N LEU A 179 -10.03 10.62 -6.43
CA LEU A 179 -10.18 11.38 -7.68
C LEU A 179 -8.93 11.32 -8.58
N LEU A 180 -7.74 11.16 -8.00
CA LEU A 180 -6.47 11.05 -8.73
C LEU A 180 -5.54 10.02 -8.05
N PRO A 181 -5.88 8.72 -8.07
CA PRO A 181 -5.18 7.70 -7.27
C PRO A 181 -3.72 7.46 -7.68
N GLU A 182 -3.34 7.82 -8.91
CA GLU A 182 -1.96 7.67 -9.41
C GLU A 182 -1.00 8.77 -8.94
N LYS A 183 -1.52 9.86 -8.36
CA LYS A 183 -0.71 11.01 -7.94
C LYS A 183 -0.29 10.84 -6.47
N LYS A 184 0.85 11.43 -6.09
CA LYS A 184 1.30 11.48 -4.67
C LYS A 184 0.35 12.25 -3.75
N SER A 185 -0.52 13.09 -4.33
CA SER A 185 -1.57 13.83 -3.63
C SER A 185 -2.90 13.40 -4.22
N ILE A 186 -3.70 12.70 -3.43
CA ILE A 186 -4.91 12.02 -3.85
C ILE A 186 -6.10 12.76 -3.23
N PRO A 187 -6.73 13.71 -3.93
CA PRO A 187 -8.06 14.20 -3.54
C PRO A 187 -9.07 13.05 -3.56
N TYR A 188 -10.06 13.09 -2.68
CA TYR A 188 -11.15 12.12 -2.65
C TYR A 188 -12.45 12.78 -2.15
N LEU A 189 -13.58 12.20 -2.57
CA LEU A 189 -14.89 12.48 -2.00
C LEU A 189 -15.27 11.36 -1.04
N THR A 190 -16.06 11.67 0.00
CA THR A 190 -16.63 10.66 0.90
C THR A 190 -18.14 10.86 1.02
N ILE A 191 -18.85 9.76 1.17
CA ILE A 191 -20.27 9.71 1.54
C ILE A 191 -20.44 8.59 2.56
N GLY A 192 -21.25 8.82 3.60
CA GLY A 192 -21.44 7.85 4.65
C GLY A 192 -22.79 7.97 5.33
N ALA A 193 -23.09 6.96 6.13
CA ALA A 193 -24.21 6.94 7.04
C ALA A 193 -23.75 6.38 8.39
N GLY A 194 -24.29 6.91 9.47
CA GLY A 194 -23.88 6.56 10.81
C GLY A 194 -24.92 6.88 11.86
N VAL A 195 -24.52 6.69 13.11
CA VAL A 195 -25.29 7.01 14.29
C VAL A 195 -24.47 7.93 15.18
N LEU A 196 -25.13 8.97 15.70
CA LEU A 196 -24.63 9.90 16.70
C LEU A 196 -25.25 9.48 18.03
N LEU A 197 -24.42 9.10 18.99
CA LEU A 197 -24.81 8.73 20.34
C LEU A 197 -24.41 9.87 21.27
N VAL A 198 -25.39 10.45 21.97
CA VAL A 198 -25.15 11.55 22.92
C VAL A 198 -25.49 11.05 24.32
N ASP A 199 -24.48 11.03 25.19
CA ASP A 199 -24.64 10.63 26.59
C ASP A 199 -24.90 11.85 27.48
N HIS A 200 -26.03 11.83 28.18
CA HIS A 200 -26.44 12.88 29.11
C HIS A 200 -26.95 12.27 30.43
N ASP A 201 -26.93 13.07 31.51
CA ASP A 201 -27.40 12.68 32.86
C ASP A 201 -28.81 12.04 32.93
N ALA A 202 -29.65 12.22 31.90
CA ALA A 202 -31.02 11.74 31.80
C ALA A 202 -31.22 10.50 30.90
N GLY A 203 -30.17 10.02 30.23
CA GLY A 203 -30.21 8.88 29.32
C GLY A 203 -29.43 9.12 28.01
N GLU A 204 -29.31 8.07 27.21
CA GLU A 204 -28.64 8.09 25.90
C GLU A 204 -29.63 8.43 24.77
N GLU A 205 -29.23 9.30 23.85
CA GLU A 205 -29.99 9.64 22.64
C GLU A 205 -29.26 9.13 21.38
N GLU A 206 -30.00 8.47 20.48
CA GLU A 206 -29.47 7.95 19.22
C GLU A 206 -30.05 8.72 18.03
N ASN A 207 -29.19 9.33 17.22
CA ASN A 207 -29.59 10.07 16.03
C ASN A 207 -28.95 9.52 14.77
N LEU A 208 -29.71 9.40 13.68
CA LEU A 208 -29.18 8.93 12.40
C LEU A 208 -28.43 10.08 11.71
N ALA A 209 -27.20 9.83 11.29
CA ALA A 209 -26.38 10.81 10.58
C ALA A 209 -26.14 10.38 9.13
N LEU A 210 -26.36 11.28 8.18
CA LEU A 210 -25.90 11.13 6.80
C LEU A 210 -24.77 12.11 6.57
N SER A 211 -23.67 11.64 6.00
CA SER A 211 -22.47 12.46 5.84
C SER A 211 -21.98 12.48 4.41
N TYR A 212 -21.38 13.61 4.04
CA TYR A 212 -20.59 13.73 2.82
C TYR A 212 -19.41 14.67 3.10
N GLY A 213 -18.35 14.50 2.33
CA GLY A 213 -17.15 15.27 2.56
C GLY A 213 -16.17 15.23 1.41
N PHE A 214 -15.11 16.00 1.59
CA PHE A 214 -14.00 16.09 0.67
C PHE A 214 -12.71 16.07 1.47
N GLY A 215 -11.71 15.37 0.94
CA GLY A 215 -10.42 15.29 1.60
C GLY A 215 -9.27 15.04 0.64
N PHE A 216 -8.09 15.01 1.23
CA PHE A 216 -6.83 14.76 0.55
C PHE A 216 -6.02 13.72 1.32
N LYS A 217 -5.51 12.71 0.62
CA LYS A 217 -4.47 11.80 1.11
C LYS A 217 -3.13 12.17 0.46
N LYS A 218 -2.09 12.40 1.25
CA LYS A 218 -0.72 12.64 0.79
C LYS A 218 0.12 11.42 1.10
N VAL A 219 0.72 10.82 0.09
CA VAL A 219 1.67 9.71 0.24
C VAL A 219 2.91 10.23 0.98
N LEU A 220 3.19 9.70 2.18
CA LEU A 220 4.40 9.97 2.93
C LEU A 220 5.46 8.89 2.68
N SER A 221 5.04 7.63 2.64
CA SER A 221 5.86 6.46 2.29
C SER A 221 5.00 5.40 1.58
N GLU A 222 5.55 4.22 1.31
CA GLU A 222 4.79 3.13 0.66
C GLU A 222 3.58 2.66 1.50
N ASP A 223 3.67 2.77 2.83
CA ASP A 223 2.64 2.27 3.76
C ASP A 223 1.88 3.40 4.48
N PHE A 224 2.39 4.64 4.49
CA PHE A 224 1.82 5.75 5.27
C PHE A 224 1.29 6.89 4.40
N PHE A 225 0.10 7.37 4.76
CA PHE A 225 -0.57 8.50 4.13
C PHE A 225 -0.97 9.52 5.19
N LEU A 226 -0.63 10.78 4.98
CA LEU A 226 -1.25 11.88 5.72
C LEU A 226 -2.64 12.15 5.13
N ARG A 227 -3.66 12.27 5.98
CA ARG A 227 -5.04 12.53 5.59
C ARG A 227 -5.49 13.87 6.13
N LEU A 228 -6.14 14.65 5.29
CA LEU A 228 -6.91 15.84 5.66
C LEU A 228 -8.33 15.67 5.13
N GLU A 229 -9.35 16.06 5.89
CA GLU A 229 -10.75 15.93 5.47
C GLU A 229 -11.63 17.03 6.07
N ALA A 230 -12.58 17.52 5.29
CA ALA A 230 -13.72 18.26 5.77
C ALA A 230 -15.01 17.49 5.44
N ARG A 231 -15.89 17.36 6.43
CA ARG A 231 -17.11 16.56 6.33
C ARG A 231 -18.28 17.33 6.93
N HIS A 232 -19.43 17.18 6.30
CA HIS A 232 -20.71 17.68 6.79
C HIS A 232 -21.58 16.51 7.20
N HIS A 233 -22.22 16.60 8.37
CA HIS A 233 -23.13 15.61 8.91
C HIS A 233 -24.53 16.21 9.01
N PHE A 234 -25.46 15.64 8.24
CA PHE A 234 -26.89 15.87 8.39
C PHE A 234 -27.42 14.91 9.45
N ILE A 235 -27.92 15.43 10.55
CA ILE A 235 -28.44 14.62 11.65
C ILE A 235 -29.97 14.64 11.57
N GLY A 236 -30.54 13.46 11.34
CA GLY A 236 -31.97 13.25 11.17
C GLY A 236 -32.69 13.09 12.51
N ASP A 237 -33.04 14.21 13.13
CA ASP A 237 -34.08 14.31 14.17
C ASP A 237 -35.25 15.21 13.70
N HIS A 238 -36.24 15.46 14.55
CA HIS A 238 -37.40 16.33 14.36
C HIS A 238 -37.06 17.69 13.75
N ASP A 239 -35.90 18.27 14.07
CA ASP A 239 -35.48 19.61 13.63
C ASP A 239 -34.24 19.65 12.71
N HIS A 240 -33.80 18.51 12.15
CA HIS A 240 -32.70 18.40 11.16
C HIS A 240 -31.50 19.35 11.38
N VAL A 241 -30.49 18.90 12.14
CA VAL A 241 -29.32 19.73 12.46
C VAL A 241 -28.10 19.40 11.58
N ASN A 242 -27.22 20.38 11.43
CA ASN A 242 -26.11 20.37 10.47
C ASN A 242 -24.78 20.57 11.21
N ASN A 243 -23.98 19.51 11.29
CA ASN A 243 -22.68 19.54 11.98
C ASN A 243 -21.53 19.50 10.98
N PHE A 244 -20.40 20.11 11.33
CA PHE A 244 -19.19 20.09 10.51
C PHE A 244 -18.03 19.42 11.26
N GLN A 245 -17.26 18.62 10.54
CA GLN A 245 -16.10 17.93 11.05
C GLN A 245 -14.90 18.26 10.17
N TYR A 246 -13.81 18.71 10.78
CA TYR A 246 -12.53 18.97 10.12
C TYR A 246 -11.47 18.08 10.76
N SER A 247 -10.83 17.21 9.98
CA SER A 247 -9.93 16.18 10.49
C SER A 247 -8.56 16.23 9.83
N ALA A 248 -7.56 15.89 10.63
CA ALA A 248 -6.24 15.50 10.19
C ALA A 248 -5.90 14.13 10.80
N GLY A 249 -5.18 13.30 10.05
CA GLY A 249 -4.83 11.98 10.55
C GLY A 249 -3.76 11.28 9.74
N LEU A 250 -3.36 10.12 10.22
CA LEU A 250 -2.39 9.26 9.57
C LEU A 250 -3.07 7.93 9.25
N THR A 251 -3.00 7.52 7.99
CA THR A 251 -3.48 6.23 7.51
C THR A 251 -2.29 5.32 7.24
N TYR A 252 -2.33 4.12 7.81
CA TYR A 252 -1.41 3.03 7.54
C TYR A 252 -2.09 1.96 6.68
N LEU A 253 -1.35 1.43 5.70
CA LEU A 253 -1.80 0.43 4.74
C LEU A 253 -1.23 -0.95 5.10
N PHE A 254 -2.10 -1.94 5.29
CA PHE A 254 -1.76 -3.34 5.53
C PHE A 254 -1.99 -4.18 4.27
N GLY A 255 -1.08 -5.14 4.03
CA GLY A 255 -1.34 -6.26 3.13
C GLY A 255 -0.92 -6.07 1.68
N GLN A 256 -0.21 -4.99 1.32
CA GLN A 256 0.49 -4.96 0.03
C GLN A 256 1.79 -5.76 0.13
N PRO A 257 2.10 -6.66 -0.82
CA PRO A 257 3.44 -7.20 -0.92
C PRO A 257 4.38 -6.02 -1.12
N LYS A 258 5.34 -5.85 -0.20
CA LYS A 258 6.39 -4.84 -0.33
C LYS A 258 6.97 -5.00 -1.72
N LYS A 259 7.00 -3.92 -2.50
CA LYS A 259 7.62 -3.95 -3.82
C LYS A 259 9.07 -4.35 -3.59
N GLU A 260 9.43 -5.59 -3.90
CA GLU A 260 10.82 -6.02 -3.78
C GLU A 260 11.64 -5.05 -4.64
N LYS A 261 12.63 -4.41 -3.99
CA LYS A 261 13.61 -3.65 -4.75
C LYS A 261 14.20 -4.62 -5.77
N PRO A 262 14.23 -4.28 -7.07
CA PRO A 262 14.85 -5.16 -8.05
C PRO A 262 16.25 -5.48 -7.54
N LYS A 263 16.58 -6.78 -7.49
CA LYS A 263 17.90 -7.23 -7.06
C LYS A 263 18.94 -6.46 -7.89
N PRO A 264 19.96 -5.85 -7.26
CA PRO A 264 21.05 -5.24 -8.02
C PRO A 264 21.58 -6.25 -9.03
N LEU A 265 21.79 -5.79 -10.27
CA LEU A 265 22.45 -6.63 -11.27
C LEU A 265 23.86 -6.97 -10.77
N PRO A 266 24.42 -8.13 -11.15
CA PRO A 266 25.84 -8.44 -10.91
C PRO A 266 26.74 -7.32 -11.42
N ASP A 267 27.76 -7.03 -10.62
CA ASP A 267 28.78 -5.99 -10.82
C ASP A 267 30.04 -6.55 -10.14
N ALA A 268 30.92 -7.15 -10.94
CA ALA A 268 32.00 -8.01 -10.50
C ALA A 268 33.20 -7.23 -9.94
N ASP A 269 33.53 -6.08 -10.55
CA ASP A 269 34.62 -5.21 -10.11
C ASP A 269 34.15 -4.08 -9.17
N GLY A 270 32.84 -3.86 -9.08
CA GLY A 270 32.21 -2.97 -8.11
C GLY A 270 32.35 -1.49 -8.45
N ASP A 271 32.55 -1.17 -9.73
CA ASP A 271 32.69 0.18 -10.25
C ASP A 271 31.34 0.93 -10.37
N GLY A 272 30.22 0.21 -10.23
CA GLY A 272 28.85 0.73 -10.29
C GLY A 272 28.16 0.54 -11.64
N VAL A 273 28.80 -0.08 -12.62
CA VAL A 273 28.25 -0.50 -13.91
C VAL A 273 28.03 -2.01 -13.90
N PRO A 274 26.80 -2.50 -14.13
CA PRO A 274 26.54 -3.94 -14.17
C PRO A 274 27.33 -4.66 -15.25
N ASP A 275 27.76 -5.90 -14.99
CA ASP A 275 28.59 -6.75 -15.89
C ASP A 275 28.07 -6.78 -17.35
N GLU A 276 26.74 -6.81 -17.53
CA GLU A 276 26.13 -6.85 -18.87
C GLU A 276 26.31 -5.56 -19.69
N ARG A 277 26.68 -4.46 -19.03
CA ARG A 277 26.87 -3.13 -19.62
C ARG A 277 28.28 -2.60 -19.40
N ASP A 278 29.11 -3.35 -18.71
CA ASP A 278 30.48 -3.00 -18.43
C ASP A 278 31.39 -3.47 -19.57
N ALA A 279 32.13 -2.52 -20.14
CA ALA A 279 33.09 -2.73 -21.20
C ALA A 279 34.52 -2.95 -20.65
N CYS A 280 34.74 -2.69 -19.36
CA CYS A 280 36.02 -2.75 -18.68
C CYS A 280 35.89 -3.51 -17.35
N PRO A 281 35.79 -4.87 -17.37
CA PRO A 281 35.41 -5.73 -16.24
C PRO A 281 36.43 -5.85 -15.09
N GLU A 282 37.45 -4.99 -15.07
CA GLU A 282 38.55 -4.99 -14.11
C GLU A 282 38.89 -3.56 -13.70
N THR A 283 37.89 -2.69 -13.68
CA THR A 283 38.08 -1.29 -13.33
C THR A 283 38.20 -1.14 -11.83
N PRO A 284 39.29 -0.53 -11.33
CA PRO A 284 39.39 -0.29 -9.90
C PRO A 284 38.29 0.67 -9.44
N LYS A 285 37.58 0.28 -8.38
CA LYS A 285 36.41 0.99 -7.83
C LYS A 285 36.60 2.49 -7.53
N ASP A 286 37.82 2.93 -7.29
CA ASP A 286 38.12 4.33 -6.93
C ASP A 286 38.38 5.23 -8.14
N PHE A 287 38.29 4.70 -9.37
CA PHE A 287 38.49 5.48 -10.57
C PHE A 287 37.21 6.23 -10.97
N ASP A 288 37.38 7.43 -11.52
CA ASP A 288 36.31 8.09 -12.25
C ASP A 288 36.09 7.33 -13.57
N ILE A 289 34.89 6.76 -13.72
CA ILE A 289 34.52 5.92 -14.88
C ILE A 289 33.53 6.61 -15.82
N ASP A 290 33.54 6.18 -17.09
CA ASP A 290 32.52 6.53 -18.05
C ASP A 290 31.24 5.67 -17.88
N LYS A 291 30.24 5.90 -18.73
CA LYS A 291 28.95 5.18 -18.66
C LYS A 291 29.04 3.68 -19.00
N ARG A 292 30.20 3.22 -19.45
CA ARG A 292 30.49 1.85 -19.86
C ARG A 292 31.43 1.15 -18.87
N GLY A 293 31.72 1.76 -17.72
CA GLY A 293 32.59 1.16 -16.70
C GLY A 293 34.08 1.36 -16.97
N CYS A 294 34.47 2.19 -17.94
CA CYS A 294 35.88 2.37 -18.28
C CYS A 294 36.47 3.62 -17.61
N PRO A 295 37.69 3.56 -17.05
CA PRO A 295 38.41 4.70 -16.51
C PRO A 295 38.48 5.90 -17.47
N ILE A 296 38.24 7.09 -16.94
CA ILE A 296 38.48 8.36 -17.62
C ILE A 296 39.90 8.81 -17.28
N ASP A 297 40.75 8.93 -18.31
CA ASP A 297 42.15 9.38 -18.20
C ASP A 297 42.95 8.64 -17.10
N PRO A 298 43.07 7.30 -17.15
CA PRO A 298 43.84 6.56 -16.17
C PRO A 298 45.33 6.95 -16.25
N PRO A 299 46.06 6.95 -15.12
CA PRO A 299 47.49 7.26 -15.10
C PRO A 299 48.28 6.22 -15.90
N ASP A 300 49.32 6.71 -16.59
CA ASP A 300 50.30 5.95 -17.37
C ASP A 300 51.66 6.60 -17.07
N THR A 301 52.40 5.99 -16.15
CA THR A 301 53.58 6.57 -15.50
C THR A 301 54.81 6.57 -16.42
N ASP A 302 54.99 5.55 -17.25
CA ASP A 302 56.12 5.45 -18.18
C ASP A 302 55.78 5.86 -19.62
N SER A 303 54.50 6.18 -19.88
CA SER A 303 54.00 6.72 -21.14
C SER A 303 54.16 5.77 -22.32
N ASP A 304 54.03 4.47 -22.08
CA ASP A 304 54.08 3.44 -23.13
C ASP A 304 52.73 3.19 -23.82
N GLY A 305 51.64 3.76 -23.28
CA GLY A 305 50.28 3.64 -23.79
C GLY A 305 49.42 2.58 -23.09
N VAL A 306 49.95 1.87 -22.10
CA VAL A 306 49.23 0.95 -21.21
C VAL A 306 49.07 1.61 -19.83
N PRO A 307 47.83 1.78 -19.32
CA PRO A 307 47.65 2.41 -18.01
C PRO A 307 48.24 1.60 -16.86
N ASP A 308 48.71 2.28 -15.80
CA ASP A 308 49.40 1.68 -14.64
C ASP A 308 48.65 0.49 -14.00
N TYR A 309 47.31 0.50 -14.05
CA TYR A 309 46.49 -0.57 -13.45
C TYR A 309 46.41 -1.85 -14.30
N ARG A 310 46.87 -1.79 -15.56
CA ARG A 310 46.98 -2.92 -16.51
C ARG A 310 48.41 -3.17 -16.99
N ASP A 311 49.36 -2.38 -16.50
CA ASP A 311 50.75 -2.45 -16.88
C ASP A 311 51.53 -3.34 -15.91
N GLU A 312 52.03 -4.47 -16.43
CA GLU A 312 52.88 -5.41 -15.70
C GLU A 312 54.35 -4.94 -15.68
N CYS A 313 54.73 -4.03 -16.57
CA CYS A 313 56.08 -3.59 -16.88
C CYS A 313 56.26 -2.06 -16.78
N GLY A 314 55.88 -1.44 -15.65
CA GLY A 314 55.87 0.03 -15.45
C GLY A 314 57.21 0.78 -15.41
N GLN A 315 58.22 0.29 -16.13
CA GLN A 315 59.47 0.98 -16.46
C GLN A 315 59.86 0.74 -17.93
N THR A 316 58.90 0.72 -18.84
CA THR A 316 59.14 0.58 -20.26
C THR A 316 59.97 1.75 -20.79
N PRO A 317 61.07 1.50 -21.53
CA PRO A 317 61.84 2.58 -22.14
C PRO A 317 61.04 3.35 -23.19
N ALA A 318 61.17 4.67 -23.17
CA ALA A 318 60.46 5.55 -24.10
C ALA A 318 60.70 5.17 -25.57
N GLY A 319 59.61 4.90 -26.28
CA GLY A 319 59.63 4.52 -27.71
C GLY A 319 59.76 3.02 -27.98
N SER A 320 59.84 2.18 -26.94
CA SER A 320 59.68 0.73 -27.08
C SER A 320 58.27 0.40 -27.56
N LYS A 321 58.16 -0.63 -28.40
CA LYS A 321 56.85 -1.24 -28.68
C LYS A 321 56.56 -2.22 -27.55
N VAL A 322 55.38 -2.09 -26.97
CA VAL A 322 54.90 -2.97 -25.90
C VAL A 322 53.72 -3.82 -26.36
N ASP A 323 53.49 -4.92 -25.65
CA ASP A 323 52.30 -5.75 -25.79
C ASP A 323 51.11 -5.17 -25.02
N SER A 324 50.03 -5.96 -24.86
CA SER A 324 48.84 -5.52 -24.13
C SER A 324 49.02 -5.41 -22.62
N ALA A 325 50.12 -5.93 -22.08
CA ALA A 325 50.47 -5.90 -20.66
C ALA A 325 51.51 -4.80 -20.35
N GLY A 326 51.86 -3.95 -21.33
CA GLY A 326 52.87 -2.90 -21.15
C GLY A 326 54.30 -3.43 -21.25
N CYS A 327 54.50 -4.70 -21.61
CA CYS A 327 55.83 -5.29 -21.62
C CYS A 327 56.51 -5.18 -23.00
N PRO A 328 57.80 -4.81 -23.06
CA PRO A 328 58.58 -4.86 -24.29
C PRO A 328 58.70 -6.28 -24.85
N PHE A 329 58.93 -6.41 -26.16
CA PHE A 329 59.15 -7.70 -26.79
C PHE A 329 60.50 -8.34 -26.39
N ASP A 330 60.46 -9.66 -26.23
CA ASP A 330 61.59 -10.58 -26.06
C ASP A 330 61.40 -11.70 -27.10
N GLU A 331 62.07 -11.58 -28.24
CA GLU A 331 61.84 -12.44 -29.42
C GLU A 331 62.41 -13.86 -29.24
N ASP A 332 63.48 -14.02 -28.45
CA ASP A 332 64.13 -15.31 -28.21
C ASP A 332 63.83 -15.93 -26.84
N GLY A 333 63.16 -15.18 -25.96
CA GLY A 333 62.65 -15.64 -24.68
C GLY A 333 63.75 -15.86 -23.64
N ASP A 334 64.93 -15.27 -23.82
CA ASP A 334 66.06 -15.45 -22.90
C ASP A 334 65.94 -14.64 -21.59
N GLY A 335 64.89 -13.82 -21.49
CA GLY A 335 64.59 -12.97 -20.35
C GLY A 335 65.20 -11.56 -20.44
N ILE A 336 65.85 -11.21 -21.55
CA ILE A 336 66.36 -9.87 -21.86
C ILE A 336 65.62 -9.33 -23.08
N PHE A 337 64.78 -8.31 -22.86
CA PHE A 337 64.04 -7.67 -23.94
C PHE A 337 64.92 -7.18 -25.10
N ASP A 338 64.40 -7.26 -26.33
CA ASP A 338 65.11 -7.03 -27.60
C ASP A 338 65.88 -5.70 -27.67
N HIS A 339 65.39 -4.67 -26.99
CA HIS A 339 66.00 -3.35 -26.97
C HIS A 339 67.27 -3.28 -26.09
N HIS A 340 67.43 -4.22 -25.16
CA HIS A 340 68.61 -4.39 -24.30
C HIS A 340 69.45 -5.62 -24.67
N ASP A 341 68.91 -6.52 -25.49
CA ASP A 341 69.63 -7.70 -25.97
C ASP A 341 70.66 -7.36 -27.07
N LYS A 342 71.90 -7.76 -26.84
CA LYS A 342 73.02 -7.61 -27.80
C LYS A 342 73.29 -8.89 -28.59
N CYS A 343 72.67 -9.99 -28.22
CA CYS A 343 72.91 -11.33 -28.71
C CYS A 343 71.59 -12.01 -29.09
N PRO A 344 70.90 -11.53 -30.15
CA PRO A 344 69.61 -12.05 -30.55
C PRO A 344 69.69 -13.52 -30.97
N GLY A 345 68.70 -14.30 -30.56
CA GLY A 345 68.56 -15.73 -30.84
C GLY A 345 69.20 -16.62 -29.78
N THR A 346 69.37 -16.13 -28.55
CA THR A 346 69.83 -16.93 -27.43
C THR A 346 68.73 -17.88 -26.98
N PRO A 347 69.00 -19.19 -26.83
CA PRO A 347 67.97 -20.12 -26.35
C PRO A 347 67.48 -19.77 -24.93
N GLU A 348 66.16 -19.72 -24.75
CA GLU A 348 65.44 -19.50 -23.47
C GLU A 348 65.99 -20.32 -22.28
N ASP A 349 66.49 -21.54 -22.52
CA ASP A 349 67.02 -22.42 -21.46
C ASP A 349 68.45 -22.08 -20.98
N LEU A 350 69.13 -21.13 -21.62
CA LEU A 350 70.52 -20.78 -21.28
C LEU A 350 70.57 -19.55 -20.37
N LYS A 351 71.43 -19.60 -19.35
CA LYS A 351 71.69 -18.43 -18.52
C LYS A 351 72.45 -17.38 -19.31
N VAL A 352 71.79 -16.26 -19.55
CA VAL A 352 72.38 -15.09 -20.20
C VAL A 352 72.88 -14.07 -19.18
N ASN A 353 73.85 -13.27 -19.60
CA ASN A 353 74.27 -12.09 -18.84
C ASN A 353 73.28 -10.94 -19.05
N PRO A 354 73.42 -9.79 -18.35
CA PRO A 354 72.55 -8.62 -18.55
C PRO A 354 72.63 -7.96 -19.93
N GLN A 355 73.32 -8.56 -20.91
CA GLN A 355 73.36 -8.15 -22.31
C GLN A 355 72.72 -9.19 -23.25
N GLY A 356 72.05 -10.22 -22.71
CA GLY A 356 71.44 -11.32 -23.48
C GLY A 356 72.46 -12.31 -24.08
N CYS A 357 73.72 -12.25 -23.66
CA CYS A 357 74.76 -13.10 -24.23
C CYS A 357 75.12 -14.27 -23.30
N VAL A 358 75.31 -15.46 -23.87
CA VAL A 358 75.88 -16.63 -23.18
C VAL A 358 77.38 -16.45 -22.91
N ASP A 359 77.81 -16.72 -21.68
CA ASP A 359 79.25 -16.76 -21.35
C ASP A 359 79.82 -18.15 -21.68
N LEU A 360 80.43 -18.27 -22.85
CA LEU A 360 81.08 -19.51 -23.30
C LEU A 360 82.42 -19.80 -22.61
N ARG A 361 82.81 -19.06 -21.55
CA ARG A 361 84.10 -19.23 -20.84
C ARG A 361 84.00 -19.87 -19.46
N SER A 362 82.83 -20.31 -19.03
CA SER A 362 82.67 -20.97 -17.73
C SER A 362 82.43 -22.47 -17.87
N ASP A 363 83.43 -23.20 -18.39
CA ASP A 363 83.60 -24.66 -18.21
C ASP A 363 85.04 -24.97 -17.79
#